data_AF-A0A8S1IL72-F1
#
_entry.id   AF-A0A8S1IL72-F1
#
_cell.length_a   1.000
_cell.length_b   1.000
_cell.length_c   1.000
_cell.angle_alpha   90.00
_cell.angle_beta   90.00
_cell.angle_gamma   90.00
#
_symmetry.space_group_name_H-M   'P 1'
#
loop_
_entity.id
_entity.type
_entity.pdbx_description
1 polymer ?
#
loop_
_entity_poly.entity_id
_entity_poly.type
_entity_poly.pdbx_seq_one_letter_code
_entity_poly.pdbx_strand_id
1 'polypeptide(L)'
;MTGWVISDEEGKEYVMGGEGCEGVHVVEGKGYLVLFRDAQCSFSFGYKKNDQAVLKDASGLQLDIAQWSEGDADEGFSWSRVPDGSGAFQTSLPTPGVENVAA
;
A
#
# COMPACT_ATOMS: atom_id res chain seq x y z
N MET A 1 1.92 13.92 0.85
CA MET A 1 1.53 13.04 1.98
C MET A 1 2.66 12.91 3.00
N THR A 2 3.33 14.00 3.36
CA THR A 2 4.42 13.94 4.36
C THR A 2 3.86 13.51 5.71
N GLY A 3 4.54 12.57 6.37
CA GLY A 3 4.13 12.05 7.68
C GLY A 3 3.01 11.01 7.65
N TRP A 4 2.46 10.67 6.47
CA TRP A 4 1.52 9.56 6.33
C TRP A 4 2.22 8.23 6.57
N VAL A 5 1.47 7.22 7.00
CA VAL A 5 2.04 5.94 7.44
C VAL A 5 1.36 4.78 6.73
N ILE A 6 2.18 3.81 6.31
CA ILE A 6 1.71 2.45 6.04
C ILE A 6 2.22 1.54 7.15
N SER A 7 1.33 0.73 7.71
CA SER A 7 1.70 -0.23 8.76
C SER A 7 1.13 -1.63 8.50
N ASP A 8 1.80 -2.64 9.06
CA ASP A 8 1.26 -4.00 9.18
C ASP A 8 0.37 -4.16 10.44
N GLU A 9 -0.17 -5.36 10.68
CA GLU A 9 -0.94 -5.66 11.89
C GLU A 9 -0.10 -5.68 13.18
N GLU A 10 1.21 -5.91 13.07
CA GLU A 10 2.14 -6.01 14.20
C GLU A 10 2.68 -4.65 14.64
N GLY A 11 2.27 -3.57 13.97
CA GLY A 11 2.68 -2.21 14.26
C GLY A 11 4.05 -1.85 13.70
N LYS A 12 4.57 -2.59 12.70
CA LYS A 12 5.70 -2.12 11.91
C LYS A 12 5.21 -1.04 10.96
N GLU A 13 5.92 0.08 10.91
CA GLU A 13 5.46 1.28 10.21
C GLU A 13 6.53 1.79 9.24
N TYR A 14 6.06 2.34 8.13
CA TYR A 14 6.84 3.17 7.22
C TYR A 14 6.19 4.55 7.12
N VAL A 15 6.98 5.59 7.40
CA VAL A 15 6.55 6.99 7.33
C VAL A 15 6.97 7.61 6.01
N MET A 16 6.00 8.10 5.25
CA MET A 16 6.21 8.75 3.96
C MET A 16 6.90 10.10 4.12
N GLY A 17 7.90 10.35 3.28
CA GLY A 17 8.64 11.62 3.28
C GLY A 17 9.53 11.81 4.51
N GLY A 18 10.06 10.71 5.06
CA GLY A 18 11.17 10.77 6.02
C GLY A 18 12.43 11.41 5.42
N GLU A 19 13.45 11.58 6.26
CA GLU A 19 14.73 12.19 5.88
C GLU A 19 15.35 11.51 4.65
N GLY A 20 15.70 12.29 3.63
CA GLY A 20 16.26 11.80 2.37
C GLY A 20 15.23 11.31 1.34
N CYS A 21 13.94 11.48 1.63
CA CYS A 21 12.81 11.11 0.77
C CYS A 21 11.90 12.31 0.46
N GLU A 22 12.48 13.51 0.43
CA GLU A 22 11.79 14.73 0.07
C GLU A 22 11.24 14.63 -1.36
N GLY A 23 9.97 14.99 -1.55
CA GLY A 23 9.29 14.91 -2.85
C GLY A 23 8.76 13.53 -3.26
N VAL A 24 9.30 12.42 -2.75
CA VAL A 24 8.88 11.03 -3.09
C VAL A 24 7.52 10.63 -2.49
N HIS A 25 6.82 11.58 -1.87
CA HIS A 25 5.54 11.40 -1.20
C HIS A 25 4.44 12.34 -1.75
N VAL A 26 4.71 13.00 -2.87
CA VAL A 26 3.76 13.86 -3.58
C VAL A 26 3.10 13.04 -4.67
N VAL A 27 1.78 12.93 -4.60
CA VAL A 27 0.96 12.25 -5.60
C VAL A 27 -0.02 13.26 -6.16
N GLU A 28 0.04 13.47 -7.47
CA GLU A 28 -0.93 14.31 -8.17
C GLU A 28 -2.30 13.64 -8.19
N GLY A 29 -3.35 14.40 -8.52
CA GLY A 29 -4.69 13.83 -8.65
C GLY A 29 -4.68 12.68 -9.66
N LYS A 30 -5.17 11.50 -9.24
CA LYS A 30 -5.14 10.24 -10.00
C LYS A 30 -3.74 9.66 -10.28
N GLY A 31 -2.69 10.22 -9.66
CA GLY A 31 -1.36 9.64 -9.70
C GLY A 31 -1.23 8.44 -8.76
N TYR A 32 -0.08 7.76 -8.87
CA TYR A 32 0.27 6.60 -8.05
C TYR A 32 1.60 6.84 -7.34
N LEU A 33 1.69 6.41 -6.09
CA LEU A 33 2.96 6.20 -5.39
C LEU A 33 3.14 4.69 -5.20
N VAL A 34 4.18 4.13 -5.79
CA VAL A 34 4.49 2.70 -5.69
C VAL A 34 5.62 2.50 -4.71
N LEU A 35 5.42 1.62 -3.74
CA LEU A 35 6.36 1.29 -2.69
C LEU A 35 6.78 -0.18 -2.84
N PHE A 36 8.07 -0.41 -3.05
CA PHE A 36 8.64 -1.75 -3.12
C PHE A 36 9.42 -2.04 -1.85
N ARG A 37 9.20 -3.22 -1.27
CA ARG A 37 9.93 -3.64 -0.07
C ARG A 37 11.44 -3.51 -0.28
N ASP A 38 12.12 -2.94 0.70
CA ASP A 38 13.58 -2.74 0.74
C ASP A 38 14.12 -1.76 -0.32
N ALA A 39 13.25 -1.09 -1.09
CA ALA A 39 13.67 -0.01 -1.97
C ALA A 39 13.94 1.29 -1.18
N GLN A 40 14.70 2.20 -1.80
CA GLN A 40 14.88 3.54 -1.27
C GLN A 40 13.52 4.22 -1.10
N CYS A 41 13.32 4.90 0.03
CA CYS A 41 12.06 5.57 0.36
C CYS A 41 10.86 4.62 0.36
N SER A 42 11.05 3.45 0.98
CA SER A 42 10.00 2.45 1.12
C SER A 42 10.11 1.70 2.44
N PHE A 43 9.17 0.77 2.64
CA PHE A 43 9.12 -0.08 3.82
C PHE A 43 10.10 -1.25 3.70
N SER A 44 10.58 -1.76 4.83
CA SER A 44 11.50 -2.92 4.91
C SER A 44 10.86 -4.16 5.55
N PHE A 45 9.59 -4.08 5.95
CA PHE A 45 8.86 -5.21 6.50
C PHE A 45 8.18 -6.05 5.43
N GLY A 46 7.96 -7.33 5.75
CA GLY A 46 7.22 -8.25 4.89
C GLY A 46 5.80 -8.45 5.41
N TYR A 47 4.91 -8.78 4.48
CA TYR A 47 3.56 -9.24 4.76
C TYR A 47 3.50 -10.77 4.84
N LYS A 48 2.52 -11.28 5.59
CA LYS A 48 2.26 -12.71 5.77
C LYS A 48 1.01 -13.16 5.00
N LYS A 49 0.75 -14.48 5.05
CA LYS A 49 -0.39 -15.13 4.39
C LYS A 49 -1.75 -14.59 4.83
N ASN A 50 -1.93 -14.36 6.12
CA ASN A 50 -3.09 -13.67 6.69
C ASN A 50 -2.53 -12.42 7.35
N ASP A 51 -2.84 -11.25 6.81
CA ASP A 51 -2.23 -10.00 7.23
C ASP A 51 -3.06 -8.81 6.70
N GLN A 52 -2.63 -7.60 7.04
CA GLN A 52 -3.23 -6.38 6.56
C GLN A 52 -2.20 -5.27 6.32
N ALA A 53 -2.55 -4.35 5.43
CA ALA A 53 -1.89 -3.07 5.29
C ALA A 53 -2.86 -1.96 5.71
N VAL A 54 -2.42 -1.09 6.61
CA VAL A 54 -3.20 0.05 7.10
C VAL A 54 -2.59 1.34 6.58
N LEU A 55 -3.41 2.21 6.02
CA LEU A 55 -3.02 3.56 5.64
C LEU A 55 -3.51 4.55 6.70
N LYS A 56 -2.58 5.33 7.27
CA LYS A 56 -2.88 6.39 8.23
C LYS A 56 -2.40 7.74 7.72
N ASP A 57 -3.12 8.80 8.03
CA ASP A 57 -2.65 10.16 7.78
C ASP A 57 -1.60 10.62 8.81
N ALA A 58 -1.08 11.83 8.63
CA ALA A 58 -0.06 12.41 9.51
C ALA A 58 -0.55 12.69 10.95
N SER A 59 -1.86 12.66 11.21
CA SER A 59 -2.41 12.74 12.57
C SER A 59 -2.54 11.37 13.25
N GLY A 60 -2.28 10.29 12.51
CA GLY A 60 -2.47 8.90 12.94
C GLY A 60 -3.89 8.38 12.71
N LEU A 61 -4.76 9.13 12.03
CA LEU A 61 -6.10 8.66 11.67
C LEU A 61 -5.99 7.56 10.62
N GLN A 62 -6.58 6.40 10.87
CA GLN A 62 -6.73 5.35 9.88
C GLN A 62 -7.70 5.79 8.78
N LEU A 63 -7.22 5.81 7.54
CA LEU A 63 -7.99 6.20 6.35
C LEU A 63 -8.49 5.01 5.54
N ASP A 64 -7.67 3.96 5.40
CA ASP A 64 -8.05 2.74 4.70
C ASP A 64 -7.33 1.52 5.27
N ILE A 65 -7.88 0.35 4.98
CA ILE A 65 -7.33 -0.94 5.38
C ILE A 65 -7.53 -1.97 4.27
N ALA A 66 -6.44 -2.65 3.89
CA ALA A 66 -6.45 -3.81 3.01
C ALA A 66 -6.18 -5.03 3.88
N GLN A 67 -7.16 -5.92 4.05
CA GLN A 67 -7.00 -7.19 4.76
C GLN A 67 -7.14 -8.34 3.77
N TRP A 68 -6.30 -9.35 3.88
CA TRP A 68 -6.34 -10.55 3.03
C TRP A 68 -6.12 -11.81 3.85
N SER A 69 -6.59 -12.93 3.30
CA SER A 69 -6.36 -14.28 3.80
C SER A 69 -5.43 -15.06 2.88
N GLU A 70 -4.97 -16.21 3.36
CA GLU A 70 -4.20 -17.16 2.54
C GLU A 70 -4.97 -17.50 1.25
N GLY A 71 -4.33 -17.32 0.10
CA GLY A 71 -4.93 -17.52 -1.23
C GLY A 71 -5.41 -16.25 -1.94
N ASP A 72 -5.64 -15.15 -1.23
CA ASP A 72 -6.20 -13.92 -1.82
C ASP A 72 -5.17 -13.14 -2.67
N ALA A 73 -3.87 -13.25 -2.32
CA ALA A 73 -2.74 -12.62 -2.99
C ALA A 73 -1.55 -13.58 -3.16
N ASP A 74 -1.82 -14.75 -3.72
CA ASP A 74 -0.79 -15.73 -4.03
C ASP A 74 0.21 -15.22 -5.09
N GLU A 75 1.33 -15.94 -5.23
CA GLU A 75 2.38 -15.61 -6.19
C GLU A 75 1.80 -15.43 -7.61
N GLY A 76 2.11 -14.28 -8.22
CA GLY A 76 1.59 -13.90 -9.55
C GLY A 76 0.32 -13.05 -9.51
N PHE A 77 -0.33 -12.90 -8.34
CA PHE A 77 -1.52 -12.09 -8.15
C PHE A 77 -1.27 -10.90 -7.20
N SER A 78 -2.29 -10.06 -7.04
CA SER A 78 -2.30 -8.91 -6.14
C SER A 78 -3.67 -8.76 -5.47
N TRP A 79 -3.71 -8.09 -4.32
CA TRP A 79 -4.96 -7.75 -3.64
C TRP A 79 -5.26 -6.27 -3.78
N SER A 80 -6.25 -5.93 -4.59
CA SER A 80 -6.48 -4.54 -5.03
C SER A 80 -7.97 -4.19 -5.12
N ARG A 81 -8.26 -2.89 -5.10
CA ARG A 81 -9.60 -2.37 -5.39
C ARG A 81 -9.76 -2.19 -6.90
N VAL A 82 -10.84 -2.74 -7.46
CA VAL A 82 -11.21 -2.54 -8.87
C VAL A 82 -12.67 -2.06 -8.93
N PRO A 83 -12.96 -0.80 -9.32
CA PRO A 83 -12.02 0.26 -9.73
C PRO A 83 -11.22 0.85 -8.55
N ASP A 84 -10.12 1.52 -8.86
CA ASP A 84 -9.21 2.13 -7.87
C ASP A 84 -9.95 3.02 -6.86
N GLY A 85 -9.55 2.93 -5.59
CA GLY A 85 -10.02 3.77 -4.49
C GLY A 85 -11.50 3.63 -4.09
N SER A 86 -12.31 2.87 -4.83
CA SER A 86 -13.77 2.79 -4.61
C SER A 86 -14.35 1.39 -4.71
N GLY A 87 -13.73 0.49 -5.47
CA GLY A 87 -14.11 -0.92 -5.52
C GLY A 87 -13.82 -1.64 -4.20
N ALA A 88 -14.44 -2.82 -4.01
CA ALA A 88 -14.03 -3.74 -2.95
C ALA A 88 -12.65 -4.35 -3.29
N PHE A 89 -11.89 -4.72 -2.25
CA PHE A 89 -10.68 -5.50 -2.45
C PHE A 89 -11.01 -6.89 -3.02
N GLN A 90 -10.21 -7.33 -3.98
CA GLN A 90 -10.31 -8.63 -4.63
C GLN A 90 -8.95 -9.04 -5.22
N THR A 91 -8.82 -10.33 -5.56
CA THR A 91 -7.67 -10.83 -6.30
C THR A 91 -7.62 -10.20 -7.68
N SER A 92 -6.44 -9.75 -8.08
CA SER A 92 -6.20 -8.91 -9.26
C SER A 92 -4.84 -9.22 -9.88
N LEU A 93 -4.58 -8.65 -11.06
CA LEU A 93 -3.25 -8.67 -11.67
C LEU A 93 -2.34 -7.61 -11.04
N PRO A 94 -1.03 -7.88 -10.87
CA PRO A 94 -0.08 -6.87 -10.43
C PRO A 94 0.10 -5.77 -11.50
N THR A 95 -0.34 -4.56 -11.19
CA THR A 95 -0.32 -3.40 -12.09
C THR A 95 0.42 -2.19 -11.47
N PRO A 96 1.72 -2.30 -11.13
CA PRO A 96 2.44 -1.23 -10.45
C PRO A 96 2.49 0.05 -11.30
N GLY A 97 1.96 1.14 -10.74
CA GLY A 97 2.00 2.47 -11.35
C GLY A 97 0.92 2.75 -12.39
N VAL A 98 -0.08 1.87 -12.54
CA VAL A 98 -1.25 2.05 -13.42
C VAL A 98 -2.53 1.53 -12.73
N GLU A 99 -3.69 1.75 -13.36
CA GLU A 99 -4.99 1.30 -12.83
C GLU A 99 -5.03 -0.21 -12.55
N ASN A 100 -5.68 -0.60 -11.46
CA ASN A 100 -5.84 -2.01 -11.12
C ASN A 100 -6.78 -2.73 -12.09
N VAL A 101 -6.43 -3.96 -12.45
CA VAL A 101 -7.19 -4.82 -13.35
C VAL A 101 -7.52 -6.12 -12.64
N ALA A 102 -8.77 -6.57 -12.73
CA ALA A 102 -9.20 -7.85 -12.16
C ALA A 102 -8.40 -9.03 -12.75
N ALA A 103 -8.23 -10.08 -11.94
CA ALA A 103 -7.49 -11.30 -12.29
C ALA A 103 -8.18 -12.13 -13.38
#